data_AF-A0A1B7MVD4-F1
#
_entry.id   AF-A0A1B7MVD4-F1
#
_cell.length_a   1.000
_cell.length_b   1.000
_cell.length_c   1.000
_cell.angle_alpha   90.00
_cell.angle_beta   90.00
_cell.angle_gamma   90.00
#
_symmetry.space_group_name_H-M   'P 1'
#
loop_
_entity.id
_entity.type
_entity.pdbx_description
1 polymer ?
#
loop_
_entity_poly.entity_id
_entity_poly.type
_entity_poly.pdbx_seq_one_letter_code
_entity_poly.pdbx_strand_id
1 'polypeptide(L)'
;MILGPDWERTKVEKAMSAALEKVAKGVGAKHITAVAIAYLMQKVPYVFPLIGGRKVEHLEANLESLAISLTAEQLRYLESVVPFNPGFPHHDRNGTVYNFLLYMEKQPTAQPIIRDAE
;
A
#
# COMPACT_ATOMS: atom_id res chain seq x y z
N MET A 1 -17.43 9.34 13.29
CA MET A 1 -17.88 10.01 14.53
C MET A 1 -18.55 11.30 14.07
N ILE A 2 -19.82 11.61 14.34
CA ILE A 2 -20.73 11.27 15.44
C ILE A 2 -22.12 11.05 14.78
N LEU A 3 -22.77 9.89 14.98
CA LEU A 3 -24.11 9.44 14.50
C LEU A 3 -24.21 8.46 13.29
N GLY A 4 -23.16 8.21 12.50
CA GLY A 4 -23.18 7.20 11.41
C GLY A 4 -22.49 5.87 11.76
N PRO A 5 -22.75 4.76 11.03
CA PRO A 5 -22.01 3.49 11.15
C PRO A 5 -20.56 3.59 10.63
N ASP A 6 -20.01 4.79 10.50
CA ASP A 6 -18.67 5.10 9.97
C ASP A 6 -17.50 4.49 10.76
N TRP A 7 -17.79 3.81 11.87
CA TRP A 7 -16.80 3.01 12.61
C TRP A 7 -16.58 1.64 11.94
N GLU A 8 -17.53 1.16 11.15
CA GLU A 8 -17.42 -0.11 10.45
C GLU A 8 -16.49 0.02 9.24
N ARG A 9 -15.70 -1.03 9.01
CA ARG A 9 -14.88 -1.13 7.80
C ARG A 9 -15.78 -1.29 6.58
N THR A 10 -15.54 -0.43 5.59
CA THR A 10 -16.16 -0.50 4.27
C THR A 10 -15.82 -1.82 3.57
N LYS A 11 -16.61 -2.17 2.55
CA LYS A 11 -16.33 -3.36 1.72
C LYS A 11 -14.94 -3.30 1.07
N VAL A 12 -14.50 -2.10 0.69
CA VAL A 12 -13.19 -1.85 0.07
C VAL A 12 -12.06 -2.11 1.07
N GLU A 13 -12.16 -1.57 2.29
CA GLU A 13 -11.16 -1.82 3.34
C GLU A 13 -11.07 -3.31 3.70
N LYS A 14 -12.22 -3.99 3.82
CA LYS A 14 -12.26 -5.44 4.08
C LYS A 14 -11.59 -6.24 2.96
N ALA A 15 -11.87 -5.89 1.71
CA ALA A 15 -11.25 -6.55 0.55
C ALA A 15 -9.73 -6.35 0.50
N MET A 16 -9.25 -5.13 0.76
CA MET A 16 -7.82 -4.84 0.80
C MET A 16 -7.10 -5.59 1.93
N SER A 17 -7.68 -5.62 3.13
CA SER A 17 -7.14 -6.40 4.25
C SER A 17 -7.02 -7.89 3.91
N ALA A 18 -8.05 -8.48 3.30
CA ALA A 18 -8.03 -9.89 2.88
C ALA A 18 -6.97 -10.16 1.80
N ALA A 19 -6.76 -9.23 0.86
CA ALA A 19 -5.73 -9.35 -0.15
C ALA A 19 -4.31 -9.28 0.44
N LEU A 20 -4.08 -8.36 1.39
CA LEU A 20 -2.80 -8.26 2.10
C LEU A 20 -2.52 -9.53 2.91
N GLU A 21 -3.52 -10.11 3.58
CA GLU A 21 -3.38 -11.40 4.28
C GLU A 21 -3.00 -12.54 3.31
N LYS A 22 -3.62 -12.58 2.12
CA LYS A 22 -3.30 -13.58 1.11
C LYS A 22 -1.85 -13.47 0.66
N VAL A 23 -1.37 -12.25 0.38
CA VAL A 23 0.01 -12.01 -0.03
C VAL A 23 0.98 -12.30 1.12
N ALA A 24 0.65 -11.90 2.35
CA ALA A 24 1.45 -12.17 3.55
C ALA A 24 1.73 -13.67 3.71
N LYS A 25 0.71 -14.52 3.53
CA LYS A 25 0.87 -15.99 3.53
C LYS A 25 1.81 -16.48 2.43
N GLY A 26 1.75 -15.87 1.25
CA GLY A 26 2.61 -16.24 0.12
C GLY A 26 4.08 -15.86 0.30
N VAL A 27 4.37 -14.79 1.03
CA VAL A 27 5.75 -14.33 1.29
C VAL A 27 6.28 -14.73 2.67
N GLY A 28 5.48 -15.42 3.48
CA GLY A 28 5.87 -15.84 4.83
C GLY A 28 5.92 -14.71 5.85
N ALA A 29 5.26 -13.58 5.60
CA ALA A 29 5.23 -12.44 6.52
C ALA A 29 4.30 -12.72 7.71
N LYS A 30 4.77 -12.40 8.91
CA LYS A 30 4.01 -12.51 10.16
C LYS A 30 3.00 -11.38 10.30
N HIS A 31 3.34 -10.19 9.80
CA HIS A 31 2.51 -9.00 9.91
C HIS A 31 2.07 -8.47 8.55
N ILE A 32 0.75 -8.28 8.36
CA ILE A 32 0.21 -7.70 7.12
C ILE A 32 0.65 -6.24 6.91
N THR A 33 0.98 -5.52 7.98
CA THR A 33 1.49 -4.14 7.92
C THR A 33 2.85 -4.10 7.25
N ALA A 34 3.69 -5.12 7.46
CA ALA A 34 4.98 -5.25 6.81
C ALA A 34 4.83 -5.37 5.29
N VAL A 35 3.85 -6.16 4.82
CA VAL A 35 3.52 -6.30 3.39
C VAL A 35 3.05 -4.97 2.80
N ALA A 36 2.23 -4.21 3.52
CA ALA A 36 1.75 -2.90 3.05
C ALA A 36 2.90 -1.88 2.92
N ILE A 37 3.83 -1.87 3.87
CA ILE A 37 5.03 -1.01 3.84
C ILE A 37 5.92 -1.41 2.66
N ALA A 38 6.20 -2.71 2.50
CA ALA A 38 6.99 -3.23 1.39
C ALA A 38 6.36 -2.88 0.02
N TYR A 39 5.04 -3.03 -0.10
CA TYR A 39 4.30 -2.61 -1.30
C TYR A 39 4.51 -1.14 -1.61
N LEU A 40 4.39 -0.24 -0.63
CA LEU A 40 4.54 1.19 -0.88
C LEU A 40 5.97 1.53 -1.36
N MET A 41 6.98 0.97 -0.70
CA MET A 41 8.39 1.18 -1.02
C MET A 41 8.78 0.62 -2.40
N GLN A 42 8.14 -0.47 -2.84
CA GLN A 42 8.44 -1.14 -4.10
C GLN A 42 7.60 -0.63 -5.27
N LYS A 43 6.42 -0.08 -5.00
CA LYS A 43 5.53 0.45 -6.04
C LYS A 43 6.04 1.74 -6.65
N VAL A 44 6.49 2.69 -5.81
CA VAL A 44 6.84 4.04 -6.25
C VAL A 44 8.23 4.40 -5.72
N PRO A 45 9.16 4.84 -6.58
CA PRO A 45 10.46 5.28 -6.11
C PRO A 45 10.35 6.56 -5.26
N TYR A 46 11.30 6.78 -4.36
CA TYR A 46 11.42 7.99 -3.53
C TYR A 46 10.25 8.22 -2.55
N VAL A 47 9.49 7.16 -2.21
CA VAL A 47 8.46 7.21 -1.17
C VAL A 47 9.00 6.59 0.11
N PHE A 48 9.06 7.40 1.17
CA PHE A 48 9.43 6.96 2.51
C PHE A 48 8.18 6.96 3.40
N PRO A 49 7.60 5.78 3.75
CA PRO A 49 6.42 5.72 4.59
C PRO A 49 6.68 6.34 5.96
N LEU A 50 5.76 7.18 6.42
CA LEU A 50 5.72 7.61 7.81
C LEU A 50 5.04 6.55 8.65
N ILE A 51 5.85 5.81 9.39
CA ILE A 51 5.39 4.65 10.16
C ILE A 51 5.05 5.10 11.59
N GLY A 52 3.78 4.97 11.96
CA GLY A 52 3.31 5.27 13.32
C GLY A 52 3.39 4.04 14.24
N GLY A 53 3.77 4.25 15.49
CA GLY A 53 3.80 3.21 16.53
C GLY A 53 3.84 3.82 17.92
N ARG A 54 3.23 3.14 18.90
CA ARG A 54 3.26 3.56 20.31
C ARG A 54 3.97 2.55 21.22
N LYS A 55 4.42 1.44 20.65
CA LYS A 55 5.10 0.35 21.36
C LYS A 55 6.22 -0.21 20.49
N VAL A 56 7.20 -0.85 21.12
CA VAL A 56 8.37 -1.42 20.46
C VAL A 56 7.99 -2.54 19.50
N GLU A 57 6.98 -3.35 19.83
CA GLU A 57 6.57 -4.48 18.99
C GLU A 57 6.03 -4.03 17.64
N HIS A 58 5.46 -2.81 17.56
CA HIS A 58 5.03 -2.25 16.28
C HIS A 58 6.23 -1.91 15.40
N LEU A 59 7.31 -1.37 16.00
CA LEU A 59 8.54 -1.07 15.28
C LEU A 59 9.14 -2.36 14.71
N GLU A 60 9.28 -3.40 15.55
CA GLU A 60 9.80 -4.71 15.14
C GLU A 60 8.96 -5.34 14.04
N ALA A 61 7.63 -5.31 14.16
CA ALA A 61 6.72 -5.79 13.12
C ALA A 61 6.88 -5.05 11.79
N ASN A 62 7.19 -3.75 11.80
CA ASN A 62 7.37 -2.97 10.59
C ASN A 62 8.75 -3.19 9.96
N LEU A 63 9.79 -3.49 10.74
CA LEU A 63 11.12 -3.84 10.23
C LEU A 63 11.11 -5.09 9.36
N GLU A 64 10.17 -6.01 9.59
CA GLU A 64 9.95 -7.19 8.73
C GLU A 64 9.76 -6.80 7.25
N SER A 65 9.23 -5.60 6.96
CA SER A 65 9.02 -5.12 5.58
C SER A 65 10.31 -5.05 4.75
N LEU A 66 11.45 -4.80 5.40
CA LEU A 66 12.76 -4.71 4.74
C LEU A 66 13.24 -6.07 4.22
N ALA A 67 12.69 -7.17 4.73
CA ALA A 67 13.01 -8.52 4.28
C ALA A 67 12.02 -9.05 3.23
N ILE A 68 10.94 -8.30 2.94
CA ILE A 68 9.89 -8.74 2.00
C ILE A 68 10.21 -8.21 0.60
N SER A 69 10.39 -9.12 -0.36
CA SER A 69 10.41 -8.80 -1.79
C SER A 69 9.14 -9.30 -2.44
N LEU A 70 8.30 -8.38 -2.94
CA LEU A 70 7.06 -8.74 -3.61
C LEU A 70 7.31 -9.00 -5.09
N THR A 71 6.68 -10.03 -5.63
CA THR A 71 6.74 -10.30 -7.07
C THR A 71 5.85 -9.32 -7.85
N ALA A 72 6.14 -9.14 -9.14
CA ALA A 72 5.31 -8.31 -10.02
C ALA A 72 3.85 -8.81 -10.08
N GLU A 73 3.62 -10.12 -9.92
CA GLU A 73 2.28 -10.71 -9.84
C GLU A 73 1.55 -10.32 -8.55
N GLN A 74 2.26 -10.34 -7.41
CA GLN A 74 1.71 -9.93 -6.13
C GLN A 74 1.36 -8.43 -6.12
N LEU A 75 2.22 -7.58 -6.71
CA LEU A 75 1.91 -6.15 -6.90
C LEU A 75 0.65 -5.96 -7.74
N ARG A 76 0.59 -6.57 -8.93
CA ARG A 76 -0.58 -6.47 -9.81
C ARG A 76 -1.86 -6.98 -9.13
N TYR A 77 -1.75 -8.05 -8.35
CA TYR A 77 -2.87 -8.57 -7.58
C TYR A 77 -3.36 -7.53 -6.57
N LEU A 78 -2.49 -6.95 -5.75
CA LEU A 78 -2.85 -5.93 -4.77
C LEU A 78 -3.50 -4.69 -5.42
N GLU A 79 -2.99 -4.26 -6.58
CA GLU A 79 -3.56 -3.13 -7.33
C GLU A 79 -4.93 -3.45 -7.95
N SER A 80 -5.21 -4.72 -8.26
CA SER A 80 -6.49 -5.13 -8.83
C SER A 80 -7.66 -5.14 -7.83
N VAL A 81 -7.37 -5.12 -6.53
CA VAL A 81 -8.39 -5.28 -5.47
C VAL A 81 -9.33 -4.09 -5.40
N VAL A 82 -8.81 -2.89 -5.63
CA VAL A 82 -9.55 -1.63 -5.51
C VAL A 82 -9.32 -0.81 -6.76
N PRO A 83 -10.39 -0.28 -7.39
CA PRO A 83 -10.24 0.56 -8.57
C PRO A 83 -9.38 1.78 -8.25
N PHE A 84 -8.44 2.09 -9.15
CA PHE A 84 -7.61 3.28 -9.02
C PHE A 84 -8.48 4.54 -9.04
N ASN A 85 -8.37 5.34 -7.98
CA ASN A 85 -9.02 6.64 -7.88
C ASN A 85 -7.93 7.72 -7.85
N PRO A 86 -7.76 8.50 -8.93
CA PRO A 86 -6.73 9.54 -9.00
C PRO A 86 -6.99 10.73 -8.06
N GLY A 87 -8.19 10.84 -7.47
CA GLY A 87 -8.50 11.84 -6.45
C GLY A 87 -8.32 13.29 -6.92
N PHE A 88 -8.13 14.22 -5.99
CA PHE A 88 -7.80 15.61 -6.32
C PHE A 88 -6.35 15.72 -6.80
N PRO A 89 -6.03 16.51 -7.84
CA PRO A 89 -6.87 17.46 -8.59
C PRO A 89 -7.50 16.88 -9.86
N HIS A 90 -7.49 15.56 -10.03
CA HIS A 90 -8.12 14.90 -11.17
C HIS A 90 -9.66 14.87 -11.08
N HIS A 91 -10.20 14.98 -9.85
CA HIS A 91 -11.62 15.04 -9.54
C HIS A 91 -11.85 16.14 -8.48
N ASP A 92 -12.91 16.94 -8.62
CA ASP A 92 -13.38 17.84 -7.55
C ASP A 92 -13.99 17.04 -6.39
N ARG A 93 -14.31 17.72 -5.29
CA ARG A 93 -14.96 17.11 -4.10
C ARG A 93 -16.29 16.39 -4.44
N ASN A 94 -16.90 16.67 -5.60
CA ASN A 94 -18.18 16.13 -6.07
C ASN A 94 -18.06 15.09 -7.20
N GLY A 95 -16.85 14.78 -7.69
CA GLY A 95 -16.61 13.76 -8.72
C GLY A 95 -16.86 14.18 -10.17
N THR A 96 -16.97 15.49 -10.48
CA THR A 96 -17.22 16.02 -11.82
C THR A 96 -15.96 16.57 -12.50
N VAL A 97 -15.40 15.74 -13.40
CA VAL A 97 -14.51 15.96 -14.57
C VAL A 97 -13.15 16.69 -14.44
N TYR A 98 -12.15 15.95 -14.95
CA TYR A 98 -10.73 16.13 -15.30
C TYR A 98 -10.10 17.52 -15.47
N ASN A 99 -8.95 17.70 -14.83
CA ASN A 99 -7.98 18.76 -15.13
C ASN A 99 -6.80 18.21 -15.95
N PHE A 100 -6.52 18.80 -17.11
CA PHE A 100 -5.42 18.47 -18.04
C PHE A 100 -4.05 19.02 -17.57
N LEU A 101 -3.98 19.53 -16.34
CA LEU A 101 -2.88 20.38 -15.86
C LEU A 101 -1.71 19.62 -15.22
N LEU A 102 -1.79 18.29 -15.03
CA LEU A 102 -0.67 17.51 -14.51
C LEU A 102 0.09 16.80 -15.63
N TYR A 103 1.26 17.33 -15.97
CA TYR A 103 2.30 16.59 -16.65
C TYR A 103 2.91 15.58 -15.67
N MET A 104 2.55 14.30 -15.82
CA MET A 104 3.14 13.21 -15.04
C MET A 104 4.19 12.49 -15.88
N GLU A 105 5.46 12.70 -15.55
CA GLU A 105 6.54 11.88 -16.11
C GLU A 105 6.55 10.51 -15.44
N LYS A 106 6.55 9.44 -16.26
CA LYS A 106 6.58 8.07 -15.75
C LYS A 106 7.91 7.83 -15.03
N GLN A 107 7.83 7.68 -13.72
CA GLN A 107 9.00 7.36 -12.89
C GLN A 107 9.50 5.94 -13.18
N PRO A 108 10.81 5.68 -13.05
CA PRO A 108 11.35 4.32 -13.15
C PRO A 108 10.74 3.43 -12.06
N THR A 109 10.55 2.15 -12.36
CA THR A 109 10.07 1.19 -11.36
C THR A 109 11.14 0.95 -10.31
N ALA A 110 10.79 1.07 -9.03
CA ALA A 110 11.68 0.72 -7.94
C ALA A 110 11.91 -0.80 -7.94
N GLN A 111 13.16 -1.22 -7.82
CA GLN A 111 13.47 -2.63 -7.58
C GLN A 111 13.22 -2.96 -6.11
N PRO A 112 12.78 -4.18 -5.79
CA PRO A 112 12.70 -4.61 -4.40
C PRO A 112 14.08 -4.53 -3.74
N ILE A 113 14.09 -4.25 -2.44
CA ILE A 113 15.32 -4.29 -1.65
C ILE A 113 15.75 -5.75 -1.56
N ILE A 114 16.76 -6.10 -2.34
CA ILE A 114 17.42 -7.40 -2.26
C ILE A 114 18.44 -7.28 -1.13
N ARG A 115 18.35 -8.14 -0.11
CA ARG A 115 19.42 -8.23 0.88
C ARG A 115 20.64 -8.78 0.17
N ASP A 116 21.77 -8.10 0.32
CA ASP A 116 23.06 -8.70 0.01
C ASP A 116 23.14 -10.02 0.78
N ALA A 117 23.38 -11.11 0.06
CA ALA A 117 23.52 -12.42 0.68
C ALA A 117 24.66 -12.33 1.70
N GLU A 118 24.36 -12.59 2.97
CA GLU A 118 25.37 -13.02 3.95
C GLU A 118 25.81 -14.44 3.64
#